data_AF-A0A0J8GA33-F1
#
_entry.id   AF-A0A0J8GA33-F1
#
_cell.length_a   1.000
_cell.length_b   1.000
_cell.length_c   1.000
_cell.angle_alpha   90.00
_cell.angle_beta   90.00
_cell.angle_gamma   90.00
#
_symmetry.space_group_name_H-M   'P 1'
#
loop_
_entity.id
_entity.type
_entity.pdbx_description
1 polymer ?
#
loop_
_entity_poly.entity_id
_entity_poly.type
_entity_poly.pdbx_seq_one_letter_code
_entity_poly.pdbx_strand_id
1 'polypeptide(L)'
;MSDIYWFSVPNLEKKRYPEWRRSFGVNDERRVFVPAAMAADTAAQLVVVLAITENQPVAEYLNHPFVPSDWLKRDFPKHRDLIEIIEARAQAEDVVLPRVPQIA
;
A
#
# COMPACT_ATOMS: atom_id res chain seq x y z
N MET A 1 -2.13 1.18 -17.63
CA MET A 1 -1.88 0.84 -16.21
C MET A 1 -1.23 2.08 -15.63
N SER A 2 -1.83 2.67 -14.59
CA SER A 2 -1.21 3.81 -13.90
C SER A 2 0.11 3.37 -13.29
N ASP A 3 1.14 4.20 -13.41
CA ASP A 3 2.44 3.86 -12.83
C ASP A 3 2.32 3.91 -11.31
N ILE A 4 2.95 2.95 -10.63
CA ILE A 4 2.98 2.90 -9.16
C ILE A 4 4.38 3.26 -8.71
N TYR A 5 4.48 4.33 -7.93
CA TYR A 5 5.70 4.76 -7.27
C TYR A 5 5.84 4.03 -5.95
N TRP A 6 6.90 3.26 -5.81
CA TRP A 6 7.16 2.43 -4.63
C TRP A 6 8.11 3.12 -3.66
N PHE A 7 7.73 3.15 -2.40
CA PHE A 7 8.49 3.72 -1.30
C PHE A 7 8.82 2.63 -0.28
N SER A 8 9.99 2.69 0.36
CA SER A 8 10.35 1.80 1.45
C SER A 8 10.87 2.58 2.65
N VAL A 9 10.34 2.26 3.84
CA VAL A 9 10.77 2.91 5.09
C VAL A 9 11.98 2.16 5.62
N PRO A 10 13.13 2.78 5.94
CA PRO A 10 14.32 2.10 6.45
C PRO A 10 14.06 1.29 7.73
N ASN A 11 14.86 0.26 7.98
CA ASN A 11 14.70 -0.57 9.18
C ASN A 11 15.09 0.27 10.40
N LEU A 12 14.24 0.26 11.43
CA LEU A 12 14.66 0.74 12.75
C LEU A 12 15.71 -0.23 13.30
N GLU A 13 16.79 0.30 13.87
CA GLU A 13 18.04 -0.41 14.23
C GLU A 13 17.87 -1.71 15.05
N LYS A 14 16.69 -1.95 15.62
CA LYS A 14 16.41 -3.09 16.52
C LYS A 14 15.49 -4.16 15.95
N LYS A 15 14.87 -3.97 14.77
CA LYS A 15 14.02 -5.00 14.14
C LYS A 15 14.21 -5.02 12.63
N ARG A 16 14.60 -6.19 12.11
CA ARG A 16 14.81 -6.43 10.69
C ARG A 16 13.52 -6.96 10.07
N TYR A 17 12.68 -6.04 9.57
CA TYR A 17 11.54 -6.43 8.75
C TYR A 17 11.99 -6.51 7.28
N PRO A 18 11.47 -7.48 6.50
CA PRO A 18 11.76 -7.54 5.08
C PRO A 18 11.24 -6.27 4.40
N GLU A 19 11.90 -5.85 3.32
CA GLU A 19 11.62 -4.59 2.64
C GLU A 19 10.17 -4.48 2.18
N TRP A 20 9.64 -5.53 1.55
CA TRP A 20 8.25 -5.57 1.08
C TRP A 20 7.23 -5.21 2.17
N ARG A 21 7.49 -5.58 3.44
CA ARG A 21 6.58 -5.30 4.56
C ARG A 21 6.68 -3.87 5.07
N ARG A 22 7.78 -3.18 4.73
CA ARG A 22 8.03 -1.76 5.04
C ARG A 22 7.81 -0.86 3.82
N SER A 23 7.26 -1.42 2.75
CA SER A 23 7.01 -0.70 1.51
C SER A 23 5.54 -0.34 1.36
N PHE A 24 5.29 0.72 0.60
CA PHE A 24 3.97 1.10 0.12
C PHE A 24 4.11 1.68 -1.29
N GLY A 25 3.04 1.58 -2.07
CA GLY A 25 2.96 2.15 -3.41
C GLY A 25 1.99 3.33 -3.44
N VAL A 26 2.21 4.28 -4.33
CA VAL A 26 1.26 5.35 -4.65
C VAL A 26 1.12 5.41 -6.16
N ASN A 27 -0.10 5.36 -6.69
CA ASN A 27 -0.34 5.53 -8.12
C ASN A 27 -0.65 6.98 -8.51
N ASP A 28 -0.74 7.27 -9.81
CA ASP A 28 -1.10 8.60 -10.33
C ASP A 28 -2.47 9.11 -9.85
N GLU A 29 -3.39 8.19 -9.49
CA GLU A 29 -4.70 8.52 -8.91
C GLU A 29 -4.63 8.80 -7.39
N ARG A 30 -3.43 8.85 -6.81
CA ARG A 30 -3.15 9.00 -5.37
C ARG A 30 -3.74 7.89 -4.49
N ARG A 31 -3.98 6.73 -5.09
CA ARG A 31 -4.38 5.54 -4.36
C ARG A 31 -3.14 4.92 -3.74
N VAL A 32 -3.19 4.69 -2.43
CA VAL A 32 -2.09 4.09 -1.67
C VAL A 32 -2.26 2.57 -1.66
N PHE A 33 -1.18 1.86 -1.97
CA PHE A 33 -1.11 0.42 -2.01
C PHE A 33 -0.26 -0.08 -0.84
N VAL A 34 -0.80 -0.99 -0.05
CA VAL A 34 -0.14 -1.57 1.12
C VAL A 34 -0.05 -3.09 1.00
N PRO A 35 0.92 -3.75 1.66
CA PRO A 35 1.06 -5.20 1.57
C PRO A 35 -0.22 -5.91 2.03
N ALA A 36 -0.74 -6.85 1.26
CA ALA A 36 -1.94 -7.61 1.63
C ALA A 36 -1.75 -8.39 2.96
N ALA A 37 -0.51 -8.76 3.28
CA ALA A 37 -0.16 -9.39 4.55
C ALA A 37 -0.36 -8.49 5.79
N MET A 38 -0.65 -7.19 5.61
CA MET A 38 -1.04 -6.31 6.71
C MET A 38 -2.40 -6.67 7.31
N ALA A 39 -3.22 -7.48 6.63
CA ALA A 39 -4.41 -8.07 7.22
C ALA A 39 -4.11 -9.03 8.39
N ALA A 40 -2.83 -9.38 8.60
CA ALA A 40 -2.21 -10.18 9.67
C ALA A 40 -2.86 -11.53 9.98
N ASP A 41 -4.11 -11.51 10.46
CA ASP A 41 -4.92 -12.69 10.82
C ASP A 41 -5.46 -13.42 9.59
N THR A 42 -5.43 -12.79 8.41
CA THR A 42 -5.86 -13.39 7.14
C THR A 42 -4.67 -13.66 6.23
N ALA A 43 -4.61 -14.86 5.66
CA ALA A 43 -3.57 -15.22 4.71
C ALA A 43 -3.60 -14.25 3.51
N ALA A 44 -2.45 -13.72 3.10
CA ALA A 44 -2.36 -12.73 2.02
C ALA A 44 -3.04 -13.19 0.72
N GLN A 45 -3.02 -14.49 0.42
CA GLN A 45 -3.72 -15.08 -0.73
C GLN A 45 -5.24 -14.93 -0.64
N LEU A 46 -5.83 -15.11 0.55
CA LEU A 46 -7.27 -14.89 0.76
C LEU A 46 -7.63 -13.41 0.60
N VAL A 47 -6.78 -12.51 1.10
CA VAL A 47 -6.95 -11.07 0.91
C VAL A 47 -6.94 -10.69 -0.57
N VAL A 48 -6.04 -11.29 -1.36
CA VAL A 48 -6.00 -11.09 -2.83
C VAL A 48 -7.27 -11.61 -3.51
N VAL A 49 -7.76 -12.80 -3.13
CA VAL A 49 -9.01 -13.34 -3.68
C VAL A 49 -10.20 -12.44 -3.37
N LEU A 50 -10.29 -11.92 -2.14
CA LEU A 50 -11.33 -10.95 -1.76
C LEU A 50 -11.22 -9.65 -2.56
N ALA A 51 -10.02 -9.10 -2.68
CA ALA A 51 -9.76 -7.89 -3.46
C ALA A 51 -10.22 -8.07 -4.92
N ILE A 52 -9.86 -9.18 -5.56
CA ILE A 52 -10.29 -9.50 -6.94
C ILE A 52 -11.82 -9.64 -7.03
N THR A 53 -12.44 -10.32 -6.06
CA THR A 53 -13.89 -10.53 -6.01
C THR A 53 -14.65 -9.20 -5.89
N GLU A 54 -14.08 -8.23 -5.18
CA GLU A 54 -14.62 -6.88 -5.01
C GLU A 54 -14.12 -5.87 -6.04
N ASN A 55 -13.50 -6.36 -7.12
CA ASN A 55 -12.99 -5.57 -8.23
C ASN A 55 -11.97 -4.48 -7.80
N GLN A 56 -11.18 -4.79 -6.77
CA GLN A 56 -10.09 -3.94 -6.31
C GLN A 56 -8.80 -4.22 -7.09
N PRO A 57 -8.02 -3.18 -7.44
CA PRO A 57 -6.76 -3.37 -8.12
C PRO A 57 -5.73 -4.02 -7.18
N VAL A 58 -5.12 -5.11 -7.64
CA VAL A 58 -4.00 -5.77 -6.95
C VAL A 58 -2.72 -5.47 -7.71
N ALA A 59 -1.72 -4.98 -7.00
CA ALA A 59 -0.38 -4.73 -7.53
C ALA A 59 0.62 -5.74 -6.97
N GLU A 60 1.69 -6.02 -7.70
CA GLU A 60 2.78 -6.87 -7.22
C GLU A 60 4.06 -6.05 -7.09
N TYR A 61 4.72 -6.14 -5.93
CA TYR A 61 6.01 -5.51 -5.69
C TYR A 61 6.87 -6.43 -4.82
N LEU A 62 8.14 -6.62 -5.22
CA LEU A 62 9.08 -7.55 -4.58
C LEU A 62 8.52 -8.97 -4.41
N ASN A 63 7.77 -9.47 -5.41
CA ASN A 63 7.05 -10.76 -5.40
C ASN A 63 5.98 -10.91 -4.30
N HIS A 64 5.45 -9.80 -3.80
CA HIS A 64 4.38 -9.78 -2.82
C HIS A 64 3.18 -8.98 -3.33
N PRO A 65 1.94 -9.40 -2.99
CA PRO A 65 0.74 -8.68 -3.39
C PRO A 65 0.49 -7.47 -2.50
N PHE A 66 0.09 -6.38 -3.14
CA PHE A 66 -0.30 -5.12 -2.54
C PHE A 66 -1.73 -4.78 -2.97
N VAL A 67 -2.50 -4.23 -2.04
CA VAL A 67 -3.91 -3.89 -2.22
C VAL A 67 -4.17 -2.46 -1.77
N PRO A 68 -5.27 -1.83 -2.18
CA PRO A 68 -5.59 -0.46 -1.80
C PRO A 68 -5.77 -0.33 -0.29
N SER A 69 -5.15 0.68 0.30
CA SER A 69 -5.20 0.94 1.74
C SER A 69 -6.60 1.27 2.23
N ASP A 70 -7.37 1.99 1.42
CA ASP A 70 -8.74 2.40 1.69
C ASP A 70 -9.70 1.22 1.75
N TRP A 71 -9.51 0.24 0.87
CA TRP A 71 -10.22 -1.02 0.91
C TRP A 71 -9.80 -1.86 2.11
N LEU A 72 -8.49 -2.04 2.32
CA LEU A 72 -7.97 -2.89 3.39
C LEU A 72 -8.38 -2.40 4.78
N LYS A 73 -8.38 -1.08 5.03
CA LYS A 73 -8.78 -0.52 6.33
C LYS A 73 -10.28 -0.65 6.64
N ARG A 74 -11.11 -0.72 5.60
CA ARG A 74 -12.56 -0.92 5.72
C ARG A 74 -12.87 -2.35 6.16
N ASP A 75 -12.20 -3.33 5.57
CA ASP A 75 -12.50 -4.76 5.78
C ASP A 75 -11.68 -5.38 6.91
N PHE A 76 -10.51 -4.80 7.24
CA PHE A 76 -9.61 -5.25 8.30
C PHE A 76 -9.27 -4.13 9.28
N PRO A 77 -10.24 -3.67 10.10
CA PRO A 77 -10.09 -2.48 10.95
C PRO A 77 -9.04 -2.64 12.06
N LYS A 78 -8.63 -3.87 12.39
CA LYS A 78 -7.63 -4.17 13.45
C LYS A 78 -6.28 -3.49 13.20
N HIS A 79 -5.93 -3.20 11.95
CA HIS A 79 -4.68 -2.55 11.56
C HIS A 79 -4.88 -1.15 10.95
N ARG A 80 -6.06 -0.56 11.18
CA ARG A 80 -6.43 0.76 10.66
C ARG A 80 -5.42 1.84 11.04
N ASP A 81 -5.00 1.91 12.31
CA ASP A 81 -4.04 2.93 12.77
C ASP A 81 -2.72 2.87 12.00
N LEU A 82 -2.21 1.66 11.72
CA LEU A 82 -0.98 1.48 10.97
C LEU A 82 -1.16 1.86 9.50
N ILE A 83 -2.32 1.56 8.92
CA ILE A 83 -2.67 1.95 7.54
C ILE A 83 -2.78 3.48 7.44
N GLU A 84 -3.43 4.14 8.39
CA GLU A 84 -3.56 5.60 8.43
C GLU A 84 -2.19 6.31 8.56
N ILE A 85 -1.26 5.74 9.33
CA ILE A 85 0.13 6.23 9.40
C ILE A 85 0.83 6.11 8.03
N ILE A 86 0.62 5.01 7.31
CA ILE A 86 1.19 4.82 5.97
C ILE A 86 0.57 5.81 4.99
N GLU A 87 -0.75 6.02 5.03
CA GLU A 87 -1.45 7.00 4.19
C GLU A 87 -0.95 8.44 4.45
N ALA A 88 -0.79 8.82 5.72
CA ALA A 88 -0.25 10.12 6.09
C ALA A 88 1.19 10.32 5.58
N ARG A 89 2.00 9.26 5.61
CA ARG A 89 3.35 9.29 5.05
C ARG A 89 3.36 9.35 3.53
N ALA A 90 2.50 8.57 2.88
CA ALA A 90 2.33 8.61 1.43
C ALA A 90 1.93 10.03 0.98
N GLN A 91 1.07 10.71 1.72
CA GLN A 91 0.71 12.11 1.45
C GLN A 91 1.90 13.08 1.57
N ALA A 92 2.85 12.81 2.48
CA ALA A 92 4.06 13.61 2.64
C ALA A 92 5.09 13.33 1.53
N GLU A 93 5.25 12.07 1.10
CA GLU A 93 6.13 11.70 -0.01
C GLU A 93 5.53 12.11 -1.38
N ASP A 94 4.20 12.12 -1.52
CA ASP A 94 3.49 12.64 -2.71
C ASP A 94 3.73 14.15 -2.92
N VAL A 95 3.97 14.91 -1.84
CA VAL A 95 4.42 16.31 -1.97
C VAL A 95 5.78 16.41 -2.68
N VAL A 96 6.58 15.35 -2.66
CA VAL A 96 7.93 15.29 -3.24
C VAL A 96 7.91 14.76 -4.69
N LEU A 97 6.90 14.00 -5.10
CA LEU A 97 6.76 13.56 -6.50
C LEU A 97 6.38 14.75 -7.42
N PRO A 98 7.00 14.87 -8.61
CA PRO A 98 6.67 15.96 -9.53
C PRO A 98 5.21 15.83 -9.94
N ARG A 99 4.40 16.80 -9.52
CA ARG A 99 3.02 16.97 -9.99
C ARG A 99 3.07 17.18 -11.49
N VAL A 100 2.73 16.16 -12.28
CA VAL A 100 2.50 16.37 -13.71
C VAL A 100 1.35 17.40 -13.80
N PRO A 101 1.58 18.60 -14.36
CA PRO A 101 0.50 19.55 -14.52
C PRO A 101 -0.48 18.91 -15.51
N GLN A 102 -1.74 18.73 -15.09
CA GLN A 102 -2.80 18.48 -16.06
C GLN A 102 -2.91 19.74 -16.91
N ILE A 103 -2.36 19.65 -18.11
CA ILE A 103 -2.47 20.70 -19.13
C ILE A 103 -3.92 20.66 -19.60
N ALA A 104 -4.67 21.71 -19.28
CA ALA A 104 -6.01 21.98 -19.77
C ALA A 104 -5.99 22.41 -21.24
#